data_AF-A0A9E5HS68-F1
#
_entry.id   AF-A0A9E5HS68-F1
#
_cell.length_a   1.000
_cell.length_b   1.000
_cell.length_c   1.000
_cell.angle_alpha   90.00
_cell.angle_beta   90.00
_cell.angle_gamma   90.00
#
_symmetry.space_group_name_H-M   'P 1'
#
loop_
_entity.id
_entity.type
_entity.pdbx_description
1 polymer ?
#
loop_
_entity_poly.entity_id
_entity_poly.type
_entity_poly.pdbx_seq_one_letter_code
_entity_poly.pdbx_strand_id
1 'polypeptide(L)'
;MTDQASKFDVEGTNQSGVRERNERLVLSILRREGPLPKAEIARRTGLSAQTASVIMRALESDGLIAKGEKVRGRVGQPSVPMSLA
;
A
#
# COMPACT_ATOMS: atom_id res chain seq x y z
N MET A 1 -11.85 -35.26 -15.19
CA MET A 1 -10.68 -34.77 -14.45
C MET A 1 -10.14 -33.61 -15.29
N THR A 2 -10.56 -32.37 -15.08
CA THR A 2 -10.41 -31.61 -13.83
C THR A 2 -11.55 -30.60 -13.70
N ASP A 3 -12.30 -30.75 -12.62
CA ASP A 3 -13.21 -29.74 -12.09
C ASP A 3 -12.36 -28.75 -11.28
N GLN A 4 -12.40 -27.48 -11.67
CA GLN A 4 -11.92 -26.35 -10.86
C GLN A 4 -12.98 -25.24 -10.98
N ALA A 5 -14.19 -25.54 -10.50
CA ALA A 5 -15.14 -24.49 -10.14
C ALA A 5 -14.50 -23.56 -9.11
N SER A 6 -14.26 -22.32 -9.53
CA SER A 6 -13.82 -21.18 -8.71
C SER A 6 -14.69 -21.06 -7.46
N LYS A 7 -14.08 -21.31 -6.30
CA LYS A 7 -14.74 -21.35 -5.01
C LYS A 7 -14.40 -20.07 -4.22
N PHE A 8 -14.73 -18.88 -4.73
CA PHE A 8 -14.39 -17.61 -4.04
C PHE A 8 -15.41 -16.47 -4.15
N ASP A 9 -16.66 -16.71 -4.56
CA ASP A 9 -17.64 -15.63 -4.70
C ASP A 9 -18.34 -15.19 -3.39
N VAL A 10 -17.95 -15.75 -2.23
CA VAL A 10 -18.58 -15.43 -0.93
C VAL A 10 -17.78 -14.40 -0.11
N GLU A 11 -16.54 -14.06 -0.50
CA GLU A 11 -15.67 -13.14 0.26
C GLU A 11 -15.56 -11.71 -0.33
N GLY A 12 -16.12 -11.49 -1.54
CA GLY A 12 -15.87 -10.27 -2.34
C GLY A 12 -16.34 -8.95 -1.70
N THR A 13 -17.39 -8.97 -0.89
CA THR A 13 -17.97 -7.74 -0.30
C THR A 13 -17.13 -7.20 0.85
N ASN A 14 -16.60 -8.09 1.71
CA ASN A 14 -15.79 -7.67 2.86
C ASN A 14 -14.36 -7.29 2.42
N GLN A 15 -13.79 -7.98 1.44
CA GLN A 15 -12.44 -7.69 0.97
C GLN A 15 -12.36 -6.34 0.25
N SER A 16 -13.39 -5.97 -0.52
CA SER A 16 -13.48 -4.67 -1.19
C SER A 16 -13.53 -3.51 -0.19
N GLY A 17 -14.40 -3.59 0.83
CA GLY A 17 -14.49 -2.55 1.86
C GLY A 17 -13.23 -2.43 2.73
N VAL A 18 -12.58 -3.55 3.06
CA VAL A 18 -11.29 -3.55 3.77
C VAL A 18 -10.19 -2.90 2.92
N ARG A 19 -10.17 -3.19 1.61
CA ARG A 19 -9.22 -2.61 0.68
C ARG A 19 -9.37 -1.09 0.58
N GLU A 20 -10.59 -0.60 0.35
CA GLU A 20 -10.89 0.84 0.27
C GLU A 20 -10.48 1.59 1.56
N ARG A 21 -10.75 0.98 2.72
CA ARG A 21 -10.32 1.53 4.01
C ARG A 21 -8.79 1.64 4.09
N ASN A 22 -8.08 0.62 3.65
CA ASN A 22 -6.62 0.61 3.68
C ASN A 22 -6.01 1.63 2.71
N GLU A 23 -6.57 1.76 1.51
CA GLU A 23 -6.18 2.79 0.53
C GLU A 23 -6.37 4.19 1.12
N ARG A 24 -7.54 4.46 1.72
CA ARG A 24 -7.81 5.73 2.41
C ARG A 24 -6.82 6.00 3.53
N LEU A 25 -6.44 4.98 4.30
CA LEU A 25 -5.48 5.11 5.39
C LEU A 25 -4.08 5.48 4.88
N VAL A 26 -3.62 4.82 3.80
CA VAL A 26 -2.32 5.12 3.16
C VAL A 26 -2.30 6.52 2.57
N LEU A 27 -3.35 6.93 1.84
CA LEU A 27 -3.45 8.27 1.27
C LEU A 27 -3.51 9.33 2.37
N SER A 28 -4.28 9.09 3.44
CA SER A 28 -4.40 10.01 4.56
C SER A 28 -3.07 10.26 5.25
N ILE A 29 -2.24 9.23 5.43
CA ILE A 29 -0.97 9.41 6.11
C ILE A 29 0.06 10.14 5.25
N LEU A 30 0.12 9.81 3.94
CA LEU A 30 0.97 10.53 2.99
C LEU A 30 0.57 12.00 2.88
N ARG A 31 -0.74 12.29 2.93
CA ARG A 31 -1.24 13.67 2.94
C ARG A 31 -0.83 14.45 4.18
N ARG A 32 -0.87 13.81 5.35
CA ARG A 32 -0.62 14.48 6.65
C ARG A 32 0.86 14.62 6.97
N GLU A 33 1.65 13.62 6.64
CA GLU A 33 3.06 13.52 7.05
C GLU A 33 4.04 13.79 5.91
N GLY A 34 3.55 13.86 4.68
CA GLY A 34 4.37 14.01 3.50
C GLY A 34 4.99 12.69 3.03
N PRO A 35 6.09 12.76 2.26
CA PRO A 35 6.70 11.57 1.66
C PRO A 35 7.26 10.60 2.71
N LEU A 36 6.86 9.32 2.63
CA LEU A 36 7.27 8.29 3.59
C LEU A 36 7.78 7.01 2.91
N PRO A 37 8.81 6.35 3.45
CA PRO A 37 9.22 5.02 3.00
C PRO A 37 8.12 3.98 3.20
N LYS A 38 8.08 2.95 2.34
CA LYS A 38 7.14 1.81 2.43
C LYS A 38 7.04 1.19 3.82
N ALA A 39 8.18 0.98 4.47
CA ALA A 39 8.23 0.40 5.82
C ALA A 39 7.62 1.31 6.88
N GLU A 40 7.76 2.63 6.72
CA GLU A 40 7.18 3.60 7.65
C GLU A 40 5.67 3.71 7.44
N ILE A 41 5.21 3.67 6.19
CA ILE A 41 3.78 3.59 5.87
C ILE A 41 3.17 2.34 6.55
N ALA A 42 3.78 1.17 6.40
CA ALA A 42 3.29 -0.06 7.05
C ALA A 42 3.24 0.09 8.58
N ARG A 43 4.32 0.58 9.21
CA ARG A 43 4.38 0.79 10.67
C ARG A 43 3.29 1.75 11.16
N ARG A 44 3.11 2.89 10.51
CA ARG A 44 2.18 3.91 10.97
C ARG A 44 0.72 3.61 10.66
N THR A 45 0.45 2.88 9.59
CA THR A 45 -0.90 2.42 9.25
C THR A 45 -1.32 1.17 10.03
N GLY A 46 -0.38 0.49 10.70
CA GLY A 46 -0.62 -0.79 11.37
C GLY A 46 -0.88 -1.95 10.39
N LEU A 47 -0.61 -1.75 9.10
CA LEU A 47 -0.77 -2.77 8.08
C LEU A 47 0.42 -3.73 8.09
N SER A 48 0.17 -4.99 7.76
CA SER A 48 1.26 -5.92 7.44
C SER A 48 2.08 -5.38 6.26
N ALA A 49 3.37 -5.73 6.21
CA ALA A 49 4.25 -5.31 5.12
C ALA A 49 3.72 -5.77 3.75
N GLN A 50 3.11 -6.96 3.69
CA GLN A 50 2.50 -7.50 2.47
C GLN A 50 1.28 -6.67 2.05
N THR A 51 0.35 -6.40 2.97
CA THR A 51 -0.86 -5.61 2.70
C THR A 51 -0.49 -4.21 2.24
N ALA A 52 0.41 -3.53 2.96
CA ALA A 52 0.88 -2.20 2.56
C ALA A 52 1.51 -2.22 1.16
N SER A 53 2.30 -3.25 0.82
CA SER A 53 2.92 -3.40 -0.50
C SER A 53 1.88 -3.54 -1.63
N VAL A 54 0.85 -4.37 -1.42
CA VAL A 54 -0.24 -4.55 -2.40
C VAL A 54 -1.03 -3.26 -2.60
N ILE A 55 -1.41 -2.59 -1.50
CA ILE A 55 -2.15 -1.32 -1.54
C ILE A 55 -1.34 -0.24 -2.24
N MET A 56 -0.06 -0.06 -1.87
CA MET A 56 0.80 0.93 -2.50
C MET A 56 1.02 0.68 -3.99
N ARG A 57 1.15 -0.59 -4.43
CA ARG A 57 1.29 -0.90 -5.86
C ARG A 57 0.05 -0.52 -6.66
N ALA A 58 -1.14 -0.73 -6.10
CA ALA A 58 -2.37 -0.33 -6.77
C ALA A 58 -2.51 1.19 -6.82
N LEU A 59 -2.31 1.88 -5.70
CA LEU A 59 -2.33 3.35 -5.68
C LEU A 59 -1.29 3.97 -6.64
N GLU A 60 -0.11 3.33 -6.78
CA GLU A 60 0.91 3.73 -7.77
C GLU A 60 0.42 3.47 -9.21
N SER A 61 -0.20 2.32 -9.46
CA SER A 61 -0.79 1.97 -10.76
C SER A 61 -1.95 2.91 -11.15
N ASP A 62 -2.72 3.37 -10.17
CA ASP A 62 -3.82 4.32 -10.35
C ASP A 62 -3.33 5.77 -10.46
N GLY A 63 -2.02 6.01 -10.33
CA GLY A 63 -1.42 7.33 -10.42
C GLY A 63 -1.73 8.23 -9.22
N LEU A 64 -2.13 7.67 -8.08
CA LEU A 64 -2.47 8.42 -6.86
C LEU A 64 -1.25 8.69 -5.97
N ILE A 65 -0.23 7.83 -6.07
CA ILE A 65 1.04 8.00 -5.37
C ILE A 65 2.22 7.79 -6.32
N ALA A 66 3.33 8.46 -6.04
CA ALA A 66 4.55 8.37 -6.82
C ALA A 66 5.76 8.06 -5.93
N LYS A 67 6.79 7.45 -6.53
CA LYS A 67 8.10 7.28 -5.91
C LYS A 67 8.88 8.59 -6.01
N GLY A 68 9.37 9.07 -4.88
CA GLY A 68 10.32 10.17 -4.82
C GLY A 68 11.76 9.73 -5.11
N GLU A 69 12.71 10.63 -4.87
CA GLU A 69 14.13 10.34 -5.03
C GLU A 69 14.66 9.40 -3.95
N LYS A 70 15.68 8.60 -4.29
CA LYS A 70 16.34 7.70 -3.35
C LYS A 70 17.04 8.52 -2.26
N VAL A 71 16.56 8.44 -1.03
CA VAL A 71 17.22 9.09 0.10
C VAL A 71 18.27 8.15 0.69
N ARG A 72 19.53 8.59 0.70
CA ARG A 72 20.66 7.95 1.41
C ARG A 72 20.99 8.80 2.64
N GLY A 73 21.19 8.19 3.82
CA GLY A 73 21.66 8.96 4.98
C GLY A 73 21.27 8.49 6.39
N ARG A 74 20.43 7.45 6.55
CA ARG A 74 20.22 6.80 7.85
C ARG A 74 20.64 5.34 7.79
N VAL A 75 21.23 4.84 8.88
CA VAL A 75 21.72 3.46 9.03
C VAL A 75 20.65 2.48 8.52
N GLY A 76 20.92 1.81 7.40
CA GLY A 76 19.97 0.94 6.69
C GLY A 76 20.07 1.04 5.16
N GLN A 77 19.30 0.20 4.46
CA GLN A 77 19.20 0.22 3.00
C GLN A 77 18.58 1.54 2.51
N PRO A 78 19.09 2.15 1.41
CA PRO A 78 18.46 3.33 0.82
C PRO A 78 16.98 3.09 0.57
N SER A 79 16.12 4.01 1.01
CA SER A 79 14.68 3.87 0.85
C SER A 79 14.15 4.90 -0.12
N VAL A 80 13.16 4.49 -0.91
CA VAL A 80 12.43 5.37 -1.84
C VAL A 80 11.14 5.78 -1.13
N PRO A 81 10.99 7.06 -0.76
CA PRO A 81 9.75 7.54 -0.18
C PRO A 81 8.64 7.53 -1.23
N MET A 82 7.41 7.23 -0.78
CA MET A 82 6.20 7.42 -1.57
C MET A 82 5.60 8.77 -1.18
N SER A 83 5.10 9.53 -2.15
CA SER A 83 4.33 10.76 -1.94
C SER A 83 3.01 10.67 -2.70
N LEU A 84 2.08 11.58 -2.44
CA LEU A 84 0.98 11.82 -3.38
C LEU A 84 1.57 12.26 -4.73
N ALA A 85 0.91 11.85 -5.82
CA ALA A 85 1.29 12.21 -7.19
C ALA A 85 0.97 13.68 -7.50
#